data_AF-G3JQP2-F1
#
_entry.id   AF-G3JQP2-F1
#
_cell.length_a   1.000
_cell.length_b   1.000
_cell.length_c   1.000
_cell.angle_alpha   90.00
_cell.angle_beta   90.00
_cell.angle_gamma   90.00
#
_symmetry.space_group_name_H-M   'P 1'
#
loop_
_entity.id
_entity.type
_entity.pdbx_description
1 polymer ?
#
loop_
_entity_poly.entity_id
_entity_poly.type
_entity_poly.pdbx_seq_one_letter_code
_entity_poly.pdbx_strand_id
1 'polypeptide(L)'
;MLSKAILPVLGALVGTIAANPIQRAVAEAAANAPQIVFTPASPHDDEGKKSHLEHDDLTLLQEDSFYWTHEGQELLANMTVTAKPAYRLLNEHNFADLVSAVDCSHAGQIQVQFSDPATVAAAQSAWSWVGESAAHTLIYVADAPGCGGPYGRQPYHVGGVTYDAAGGTARFAVHGAGRWADFVEDATVNIGGAVSPHKLSRRLSYSKKAKISLEHVFSKHFYDADIGPAHLSVDCSDCGSHGSLETDISVSTKDGFSASAVTADGVNVRLAVAVTASAAISTSHLSQSIEVARFPLAEFKIADVVTITPEITLQIVIAVSDISGSITSVVGAELDFADGQSIAIGKGATGLDAQFKRIGPTISGKVDATSRINPLLTLDLSGKILGKHVTGGLGLAAPYLAFAIGADVHEPSACSNTNSVHFSVDVGVELDSFYGFGKPGDEPHKKAIYQKDHPLLKECIAW
;
A
#
# COMPACT_ATOMS: atom_id res chain seq x y z
N MET A 1 -48.70 37.19 9.08
CA MET A 1 -48.75 36.47 10.36
C MET A 1 -48.46 35.00 10.09
N LEU A 2 -47.29 34.54 10.53
CA LEU A 2 -46.91 33.18 10.98
C LEU A 2 -47.56 31.96 10.28
N SER A 3 -46.75 31.12 9.61
CA SER A 3 -46.09 29.98 10.27
C SER A 3 -45.53 28.96 9.26
N LYS A 4 -44.22 28.72 9.39
CA LYS A 4 -43.45 27.48 9.18
C LYS A 4 -43.47 26.74 7.84
N ALA A 5 -42.32 26.85 7.16
CA ALA A 5 -41.78 25.87 6.23
C ALA A 5 -41.49 24.54 6.94
N ILE A 6 -41.88 23.44 6.31
CA ILE A 6 -41.53 22.06 6.70
C ILE A 6 -40.39 21.61 5.79
N LEU A 7 -39.20 21.47 6.37
CA LEU A 7 -38.08 20.73 5.76
C LEU A 7 -38.41 19.22 5.77
N PRO A 8 -38.15 18.47 4.69
CA PRO A 8 -38.01 17.03 4.80
C PRO A 8 -36.58 16.72 5.27
N VAL A 9 -36.45 16.34 6.54
CA VAL A 9 -35.28 15.65 7.06
C VAL A 9 -35.30 14.25 6.43
N LEU A 10 -34.51 14.05 5.35
CA LEU A 10 -34.10 12.71 4.94
C LEU A 10 -33.15 12.19 6.02
N GLY A 11 -33.72 11.52 7.02
CA GLY A 11 -32.96 10.69 7.95
C GLY A 11 -32.36 9.54 7.16
N ALA A 12 -31.04 9.57 7.00
CA ALA A 12 -30.26 8.40 6.67
C ALA A 12 -30.38 7.42 7.85
N LEU A 13 -31.36 6.53 7.79
CA LEU A 13 -31.31 5.25 8.49
C LEU A 13 -30.21 4.43 7.79
N VAL A 14 -28.97 4.71 8.16
CA VAL A 14 -27.87 3.77 7.95
C VAL A 14 -28.23 2.56 8.82
N GLY A 15 -28.71 1.50 8.19
CA GLY A 15 -28.87 0.22 8.84
C GLY A 15 -27.52 -0.18 9.41
N THR A 16 -27.38 -0.10 10.73
CA THR A 16 -26.28 -0.71 11.46
C THR A 16 -26.49 -2.22 11.36
N ILE A 17 -26.04 -2.82 10.27
CA ILE A 17 -25.60 -4.22 10.32
C ILE A 17 -24.51 -4.20 11.39
N ALA A 18 -24.76 -4.87 12.52
CA ALA A 18 -23.77 -5.00 13.57
C ALA A 18 -22.58 -5.73 12.94
N ALA A 19 -21.56 -4.96 12.53
CA ALA A 19 -20.32 -5.50 12.03
C ALA A 19 -19.81 -6.49 13.09
N ASN A 20 -19.46 -7.70 12.66
CA ASN A 20 -18.86 -8.68 13.56
C ASN A 20 -17.68 -8.01 14.30
N PRO A 21 -17.45 -8.28 15.60
CA PRO A 21 -16.31 -7.72 16.35
C PRO A 21 -14.98 -7.70 15.59
N ILE A 22 -14.72 -8.67 14.71
CA ILE A 22 -13.55 -8.68 13.82
C ILE A 22 -13.55 -7.46 12.87
N GLN A 23 -14.65 -7.21 12.16
CA GLN A 23 -14.77 -6.07 11.23
C GLN A 23 -14.68 -4.73 11.94
N ARG A 24 -15.20 -4.64 13.17
CA ARG A 24 -15.07 -3.42 13.99
C ARG A 24 -13.63 -3.18 14.42
N ALA A 25 -12.93 -4.21 14.87
CA ALA A 25 -11.52 -4.11 15.24
C ALA A 25 -10.64 -3.73 14.04
N VAL A 26 -10.93 -4.26 12.85
CA VAL A 26 -10.26 -3.88 11.60
C VAL A 26 -10.51 -2.40 11.26
N ALA A 27 -11.75 -1.93 11.38
CA ALA A 27 -12.08 -0.53 11.13
C ALA A 27 -11.43 0.44 12.14
N GLU A 28 -11.38 0.05 13.42
CA GLU A 28 -10.71 0.82 14.48
C GLU A 28 -9.18 0.85 14.29
N ALA A 29 -8.57 -0.26 13.85
CA ALA A 29 -7.14 -0.29 13.50
C ALA A 29 -6.83 0.61 12.29
N ALA A 30 -7.68 0.59 11.27
CA ALA A 30 -7.58 1.49 10.11
C ALA A 30 -7.66 2.96 10.47
N ALA A 31 -8.52 3.33 11.42
CA ALA A 31 -8.63 4.71 11.87
C ALA A 31 -7.38 5.22 12.62
N ASN A 32 -6.57 4.33 13.19
CA ASN A 32 -5.42 4.67 14.02
C ASN A 32 -4.06 4.55 13.29
N ALA A 33 -4.05 4.11 12.04
CA ALA A 33 -2.82 3.96 11.27
C ALA A 33 -2.14 5.34 11.07
N PRO A 34 -0.80 5.43 11.24
CA PRO A 34 -0.03 6.64 10.97
C PRO A 34 -0.33 7.23 9.59
N GLN A 35 -0.71 8.51 9.55
CA GLN A 35 -1.01 9.24 8.33
C GLN A 35 0.20 10.07 7.91
N ILE A 36 0.80 9.72 6.76
CA ILE A 36 1.95 10.41 6.17
C ILE A 36 1.42 11.20 4.96
N VAL A 37 1.00 12.44 5.23
CA VAL A 37 0.41 13.33 4.22
C VAL A 37 1.50 14.25 3.68
N PHE A 38 1.85 14.08 2.42
CA PHE A 38 2.85 14.90 1.75
C PHE A 38 2.24 16.25 1.34
N THR A 39 3.00 17.33 1.56
CA THR A 39 2.65 18.69 1.15
C THR A 39 3.54 19.14 -0.02
N PRO A 40 3.06 19.98 -0.94
CA PRO A 40 3.87 20.48 -2.04
C PRO A 40 5.21 21.02 -1.53
N ALA A 41 6.30 20.60 -2.17
CA ALA A 41 7.61 21.12 -1.83
C ALA A 41 7.62 22.62 -2.16
N SER A 42 8.04 23.46 -1.21
CA SER A 42 8.21 24.88 -1.48
C SER A 42 9.41 25.10 -2.39
N PRO A 43 9.38 26.12 -3.28
CA PRO A 43 10.58 26.56 -3.97
C PRO A 43 11.59 26.92 -2.89
N HIS A 44 12.73 26.23 -2.85
CA HIS A 44 13.76 26.59 -1.89
C HIS A 44 14.27 27.98 -2.29
N ASP A 45 14.05 28.96 -1.42
CA ASP A 45 14.76 30.24 -1.45
C ASP A 45 16.24 29.91 -1.29
N ASP A 46 16.95 29.76 -2.40
CA ASP A 46 18.40 29.72 -2.39
C ASP A 46 18.82 31.15 -2.01
N GLU A 47 19.02 31.39 -0.71
CA GLU A 47 19.46 32.67 -0.16
C GLU A 47 20.68 33.19 -0.95
N GLY A 48 20.43 34.07 -1.91
CA GLY A 48 21.47 34.86 -2.58
C GLY A 48 21.94 34.38 -3.97
N LYS A 49 21.39 33.33 -4.58
CA LYS A 49 21.68 33.02 -5.99
C LYS A 49 20.41 32.93 -6.82
N LYS A 50 19.90 34.10 -7.22
CA LYS A 50 19.00 34.21 -8.39
C LYS A 50 19.70 33.50 -9.54
N SER A 51 19.22 32.31 -9.93
CA SER A 51 19.68 31.71 -11.17
C SER A 51 19.46 32.73 -12.27
N HIS A 52 20.46 32.89 -13.13
CA HIS A 52 20.37 33.77 -14.28
C HIS A 52 19.00 33.61 -14.97
N LEU A 53 18.42 34.72 -15.41
CA LEU A 53 17.18 34.87 -16.18
C LEU A 53 17.16 33.98 -17.44
N GLU A 54 17.12 32.66 -17.26
CA GLU A 54 16.93 31.70 -18.32
C GLU A 54 15.42 31.54 -18.51
N HIS A 55 14.91 32.16 -19.58
CA HIS A 55 13.50 32.12 -19.96
C HIS A 55 13.01 30.71 -20.34
N ASP A 56 13.90 29.72 -20.37
CA ASP A 56 13.60 28.30 -20.54
C ASP A 56 12.61 27.79 -19.48
N ASP A 57 12.54 28.46 -18.32
CA ASP A 57 11.63 28.13 -17.22
C ASP A 57 10.15 28.46 -17.52
N LEU A 58 9.85 29.21 -18.59
CA LEU A 58 8.49 29.49 -19.08
C LEU A 58 7.99 28.48 -20.12
N THR A 59 8.80 27.48 -20.48
CA THR A 59 8.50 26.55 -21.57
C THR A 59 7.25 25.71 -21.25
N LEU A 60 6.39 25.55 -22.25
CA LEU A 60 5.26 24.62 -22.19
C LEU A 60 5.74 23.18 -22.38
N LEU A 61 5.57 22.34 -21.35
CA LEU A 61 6.09 20.99 -21.34
C LEU A 61 5.00 19.96 -21.66
N GLN A 62 5.36 18.85 -22.29
CA GLN A 62 4.48 17.68 -22.37
C GLN A 62 4.70 16.72 -21.20
N GLU A 63 5.89 16.76 -20.60
CA GLU A 63 6.25 15.98 -19.43
C GLU A 63 6.89 16.89 -18.38
N ASP A 64 6.46 16.78 -17.13
CA ASP A 64 7.03 17.54 -16.02
C ASP A 64 7.02 16.71 -14.72
N SER A 65 7.86 17.09 -13.76
CA SER A 65 7.96 16.46 -12.45
C SER A 65 7.57 17.41 -11.33
N PHE A 66 6.67 16.94 -10.48
CA PHE A 66 6.15 17.65 -9.33
C PHE A 66 6.67 17.00 -8.05
N TYR A 67 6.94 17.80 -7.03
CA TYR A 67 7.58 17.34 -5.79
C TYR A 67 6.74 17.68 -4.56
N TRP A 68 6.73 16.77 -3.59
CA TRP A 68 6.10 16.94 -2.28
C TRP A 68 7.01 16.42 -1.18
N THR A 69 6.97 17.05 -0.01
CA THR A 69 7.77 16.70 1.15
C THR A 69 6.89 16.35 2.34
N HIS A 70 7.43 15.56 3.26
CA HIS A 70 6.86 15.35 4.58
C HIS A 70 7.96 15.62 5.63
N GLU A 71 7.96 16.85 6.18
CA GLU A 71 9.03 17.33 7.06
C GLU A 71 9.24 16.45 8.29
N GLY A 72 8.16 15.97 8.92
CA GLY A 72 8.23 15.17 10.15
C GLY A 72 8.96 13.82 9.99
N GLN A 73 9.10 13.32 8.77
CA GLN A 73 9.86 12.10 8.46
C GLN A 73 10.99 12.33 7.45
N GLU A 74 11.20 13.58 7.04
CA GLU A 74 12.14 13.99 5.99
C GLU A 74 12.01 13.13 4.72
N LEU A 75 10.77 12.87 4.30
CA LEU A 75 10.48 12.11 3.08
C LEU A 75 10.24 13.06 1.91
N LEU A 76 10.65 12.62 0.73
CA LEU A 76 10.37 13.26 -0.56
C LEU A 76 9.57 12.29 -1.42
N ALA A 77 8.56 12.83 -2.09
CA ALA A 77 7.84 12.15 -3.13
C ALA A 77 7.90 12.98 -4.42
N ASN A 78 8.03 12.32 -5.56
CA ASN A 78 7.94 12.97 -6.86
C ASN A 78 6.87 12.29 -7.72
N MET A 79 6.16 13.07 -8.51
CA MET A 79 5.28 12.59 -9.56
C MET A 79 5.80 13.12 -10.89
N THR A 80 6.21 12.23 -11.77
CA THR A 80 6.48 12.56 -13.18
C THR A 80 5.21 12.30 -13.97
N VAL A 81 4.76 13.31 -14.71
CA VAL A 81 3.53 13.31 -15.47
C VAL A 81 3.83 13.51 -16.94
N THR A 82 3.28 12.65 -17.80
CA THR A 82 3.14 12.90 -19.24
C THR A 82 1.69 13.31 -19.54
N ALA A 83 1.51 14.52 -20.08
CA ALA A 83 0.20 15.03 -20.48
C ALA A 83 -0.29 14.43 -21.81
N LYS A 84 -1.61 14.30 -21.98
CA LYS A 84 -2.20 13.89 -23.27
C LYS A 84 -1.84 14.92 -24.35
N PRO A 85 -1.81 14.55 -25.65
CA PRO A 85 -1.33 15.43 -26.72
C PRO A 85 -2.00 16.81 -26.82
N ALA A 86 -3.28 16.91 -26.41
CA ALA A 86 -4.06 18.14 -26.42
C ALA A 86 -3.71 19.13 -25.28
N TYR A 87 -2.85 18.71 -24.34
CA TYR A 87 -2.46 19.51 -23.18
C TYR A 87 -0.97 19.82 -23.19
N ARG A 88 -0.62 20.96 -22.59
CA ARG A 88 0.76 21.27 -22.18
C ARG A 88 0.75 21.75 -20.74
N LEU A 89 1.79 21.39 -20.00
CA LEU A 89 2.00 21.72 -18.61
C LEU A 89 2.78 23.02 -18.49
N LEU A 90 2.35 23.88 -17.56
CA LEU A 90 3.09 25.03 -17.08
C LEU A 90 3.07 24.98 -15.56
N ASN A 91 4.19 24.58 -14.98
CA ASN A 91 4.36 24.47 -13.55
C ASN A 91 4.84 25.82 -13.00
N GLU A 92 4.03 26.45 -12.15
CA GLU A 92 4.36 27.72 -11.50
C GLU A 92 5.74 27.68 -10.85
N HIS A 93 6.07 26.55 -10.24
CA HIS A 93 7.32 26.37 -9.50
C HIS A 93 8.57 26.58 -10.36
N ASN A 94 8.50 26.28 -11.67
CA ASN A 94 9.65 26.44 -12.55
C ASN A 94 10.01 27.90 -12.77
N PHE A 95 9.03 28.81 -12.76
CA PHE A 95 9.22 30.23 -13.05
C PHE A 95 8.81 31.16 -11.90
N ALA A 96 8.63 30.62 -10.69
CA ALA A 96 8.22 31.38 -9.51
C ALA A 96 9.16 32.58 -9.23
N ASP A 97 10.47 32.41 -9.47
CA ASP A 97 11.48 33.48 -9.32
C ASP A 97 11.26 34.68 -10.27
N LEU A 98 10.49 34.49 -11.35
CA LEU A 98 10.14 35.52 -12.33
C LEU A 98 8.84 36.25 -11.99
N VAL A 99 8.08 35.73 -11.02
CA VAL A 99 6.74 36.20 -10.64
C VAL A 99 6.82 36.94 -9.31
N SER A 100 6.14 38.07 -9.21
CA SER A 100 6.02 38.84 -7.95
C SER A 100 4.72 38.57 -7.22
N ALA A 101 3.66 38.19 -7.93
CA ALA A 101 2.37 37.81 -7.35
C ALA A 101 1.55 36.94 -8.31
N VAL A 102 0.74 36.04 -7.73
CA VAL A 102 -0.32 35.33 -8.43
C VAL A 102 -1.64 35.62 -7.73
N ASP A 103 -2.67 36.03 -8.48
CA ASP A 103 -4.01 36.29 -7.97
C ASP A 103 -5.03 35.31 -8.58
N CYS A 104 -5.65 34.52 -7.71
CA CYS A 104 -6.71 33.56 -8.02
C CYS A 104 -8.06 33.93 -7.39
N SER A 105 -8.24 35.17 -6.92
CA SER A 105 -9.47 35.63 -6.26
C SER A 105 -10.67 35.75 -7.22
N HIS A 106 -10.42 35.79 -8.53
CA HIS A 106 -11.45 35.99 -9.55
C HIS A 106 -11.86 34.66 -10.20
N ALA A 107 -13.16 34.33 -10.14
CA ALA A 107 -13.67 33.12 -10.77
C ALA A 107 -13.43 33.16 -12.29
N GLY A 108 -12.83 32.10 -12.83
CA GLY A 108 -12.57 31.96 -14.26
C GLY A 108 -11.34 32.73 -14.77
N GLN A 109 -10.55 33.34 -13.88
CA GLN A 109 -9.31 34.01 -14.26
C GLN A 109 -8.21 33.83 -13.22
N ILE A 110 -6.99 33.62 -13.67
CA ILE A 110 -5.79 33.71 -12.83
C ILE A 110 -4.89 34.81 -13.41
N GLN A 111 -4.42 35.71 -12.56
CA GLN A 111 -3.48 36.75 -12.97
C GLN A 111 -2.09 36.45 -12.41
N VAL A 112 -1.10 36.42 -13.29
CA VAL A 112 0.32 36.29 -12.98
C VAL A 112 0.99 37.64 -13.21
N GLN A 113 1.56 38.22 -12.17
CA GLN A 113 2.33 39.46 -12.21
C GLN A 113 3.81 39.13 -12.26
N PHE A 114 4.48 39.48 -13.35
CA PHE A 114 5.93 39.29 -13.48
C PHE A 114 6.69 40.40 -12.75
N SER A 115 7.90 40.05 -12.30
CA SER A 115 8.84 40.97 -11.69
C SER A 115 9.51 41.91 -12.70
N ASP A 116 9.59 41.51 -13.97
CA ASP A 116 10.15 42.29 -15.09
C ASP A 116 9.18 42.31 -16.28
N PRO A 117 8.79 43.49 -16.80
CA PRO A 117 7.99 43.60 -18.03
C PRO A 117 8.57 42.85 -19.24
N ALA A 118 9.90 42.70 -19.34
CA ALA A 118 10.52 41.93 -20.42
C ALA A 118 10.12 40.45 -20.39
N THR A 119 9.84 39.90 -19.21
CA THR A 119 9.38 38.52 -19.03
C THR A 119 7.99 38.31 -19.64
N VAL A 120 7.13 39.34 -19.70
CA VAL A 120 5.81 39.24 -20.35
C VAL A 120 5.95 38.91 -21.83
N ALA A 121 6.89 39.54 -22.53
CA ALA A 121 7.13 39.26 -23.95
C ALA A 121 7.65 37.84 -24.18
N ALA A 122 8.53 37.36 -23.30
CA ALA A 122 9.00 35.97 -23.34
C ALA A 122 7.87 34.97 -23.07
N ALA A 123 7.04 35.23 -22.06
CA ALA A 123 5.86 34.42 -21.75
C ALA A 123 4.87 34.39 -22.91
N GLN A 124 4.61 35.54 -23.55
CA GLN A 124 3.75 35.64 -24.72
C GLN A 124 4.25 34.78 -25.88
N SER A 125 5.57 34.76 -26.11
CA SER A 125 6.17 33.89 -27.13
C SER A 125 6.06 32.42 -26.75
N ALA A 126 6.45 32.07 -25.51
CA ALA A 126 6.50 30.69 -25.03
C ALA A 126 5.11 30.02 -24.97
N TRP A 127 4.07 30.80 -24.67
CA TRP A 127 2.71 30.30 -24.47
C TRP A 127 1.78 30.55 -25.67
N SER A 128 2.34 30.99 -26.81
CA SER A 128 1.60 31.26 -28.05
C SER A 128 0.81 30.04 -28.55
N TRP A 129 1.32 28.83 -28.30
CA TRP A 129 0.67 27.55 -28.63
C TRP A 129 -0.79 27.47 -28.18
N VAL A 130 -1.14 28.05 -27.02
CA VAL A 130 -2.52 28.05 -26.49
C VAL A 130 -3.48 28.76 -27.43
N GLY A 131 -3.03 29.80 -28.13
CA GLY A 131 -3.84 30.59 -29.06
C GLY A 131 -3.93 30.01 -30.47
N GLU A 132 -3.13 28.99 -30.81
CA GLU A 132 -3.07 28.43 -32.17
C GLU A 132 -4.30 27.59 -32.53
N SER A 133 -4.98 27.00 -31.54
CA SER A 133 -6.15 26.15 -31.74
C SER A 133 -7.06 26.18 -30.51
N ALA A 134 -8.38 26.22 -30.72
CA ALA A 134 -9.36 26.13 -29.63
C ALA A 134 -9.34 24.76 -28.91
N ALA A 135 -8.67 23.75 -29.48
CA ALA A 135 -8.47 22.45 -28.85
C ALA A 135 -7.23 22.42 -27.92
N HIS A 136 -6.33 23.39 -28.03
CA HIS A 136 -5.14 23.45 -27.18
C HIS A 136 -5.52 23.96 -25.79
N THR A 137 -5.17 23.19 -24.76
CA THR A 137 -5.41 23.59 -23.37
C THR A 137 -4.09 23.59 -22.62
N LEU A 138 -3.78 24.72 -22.00
CA LEU A 138 -2.70 24.86 -21.06
C LEU A 138 -3.16 24.37 -19.69
N ILE A 139 -2.38 23.49 -19.06
CA ILE A 139 -2.57 23.09 -17.68
C ILE A 139 -1.59 23.90 -16.84
N TYR A 140 -2.10 24.96 -16.23
CA TYR A 140 -1.34 25.75 -15.28
C TYR A 140 -1.43 25.10 -13.90
N VAL A 141 -0.32 24.62 -13.36
CA VAL A 141 -0.26 24.02 -12.02
C VAL A 141 0.24 25.07 -11.04
N ALA A 142 -0.65 25.50 -10.14
CA ALA A 142 -0.38 26.57 -9.21
C ALA A 142 -0.18 26.03 -7.78
N ASP A 143 0.84 26.57 -7.12
CA ASP A 143 1.21 26.35 -5.72
C ASP A 143 1.10 27.62 -4.87
N ALA A 144 0.94 28.79 -5.52
CA ALA A 144 0.83 30.07 -4.82
C ALA A 144 -0.23 30.05 -3.71
N PRO A 145 0.02 30.76 -2.59
CA PRO A 145 -0.97 30.95 -1.54
C PRO A 145 -2.31 31.43 -2.09
N GLY A 146 -3.39 30.71 -1.79
CA GLY A 146 -4.74 31.00 -2.30
C GLY A 146 -5.06 30.43 -3.69
N CYS A 147 -4.06 29.94 -4.42
CA CYS A 147 -4.22 29.32 -5.74
C CYS A 147 -4.11 27.79 -5.71
N GLY A 148 -3.39 27.21 -4.75
CA GLY A 148 -3.17 25.76 -4.63
C GLY A 148 -4.37 24.91 -4.17
N GLY A 149 -5.54 25.53 -3.95
CA GLY A 149 -6.74 24.81 -3.48
C GLY A 149 -6.56 24.19 -2.08
N PRO A 150 -7.41 23.23 -1.68
CA PRO A 150 -7.40 22.64 -0.33
C PRO A 150 -6.16 21.79 -0.04
N TYR A 151 -5.38 21.45 -1.07
CA TYR A 151 -4.23 20.55 -0.97
C TYR A 151 -2.89 21.23 -1.29
N GLY A 152 -2.90 22.55 -1.48
CA GLY A 152 -1.71 23.36 -1.71
C GLY A 152 -1.13 23.29 -3.13
N ARG A 153 -1.65 22.44 -4.03
CA ARG A 153 -1.30 22.39 -5.45
C ARG A 153 -2.54 22.07 -6.29
N GLN A 154 -2.83 22.92 -7.27
CA GLN A 154 -4.05 22.81 -8.09
C GLN A 154 -3.74 22.99 -9.59
N PRO A 155 -4.04 21.99 -10.45
CA PRO A 155 -4.04 22.21 -11.90
C PRO A 155 -5.28 23.00 -12.34
N TYR A 156 -5.10 23.92 -13.29
CA TYR A 156 -6.16 24.72 -13.91
C TYR A 156 -6.16 24.55 -15.42
N HIS A 157 -7.34 24.39 -16.00
CA HIS A 157 -7.49 24.31 -17.46
C HIS A 157 -7.61 25.72 -18.03
N VAL A 158 -6.58 26.14 -18.77
CA VAL A 158 -6.46 27.46 -19.37
C VAL A 158 -6.62 27.34 -20.88
N GLY A 159 -7.65 27.97 -21.43
CA GLY A 159 -7.89 27.97 -22.90
C GLY A 159 -7.42 29.24 -23.59
N GLY A 160 -6.88 30.20 -22.85
CA GLY A 160 -6.38 31.45 -23.43
C GLY A 160 -5.56 32.25 -22.44
N VAL A 161 -4.64 33.03 -22.97
CA VAL A 161 -3.81 33.96 -22.19
C VAL A 161 -3.88 35.33 -22.84
N THR A 162 -4.15 36.34 -22.03
CA THR A 162 -4.07 37.76 -22.43
C THR A 162 -2.91 38.41 -21.70
N TYR A 163 -2.24 39.36 -22.35
CA TYR A 163 -1.03 39.99 -21.84
C TYR A 163 -1.20 41.49 -21.74
N ASP A 164 -0.70 42.07 -20.66
CA ASP A 164 -0.54 43.51 -20.48
C ASP A 164 0.93 43.77 -20.17
N ALA A 165 1.70 44.03 -21.22
CA ALA A 165 3.13 44.28 -21.13
C ALA A 165 3.46 45.57 -20.35
N ALA A 166 2.58 46.57 -20.38
CA ALA A 166 2.77 47.81 -19.63
C ALA A 166 2.55 47.59 -18.12
N GLY A 167 1.56 46.78 -17.77
CA GLY A 167 1.29 46.36 -16.39
C GLY A 167 2.16 45.21 -15.90
N GLY A 168 2.94 44.55 -16.76
CA GLY A 168 3.77 43.40 -16.37
C GLY A 168 2.96 42.13 -16.07
N THR A 169 1.75 41.97 -16.64
CA THR A 169 0.82 40.88 -16.28
C THR A 169 0.48 39.95 -17.44
N ALA A 170 0.28 38.69 -17.10
CA ALA A 170 -0.46 37.73 -17.92
C ALA A 170 -1.73 37.31 -17.18
N ARG A 171 -2.84 37.19 -17.91
CA ARG A 171 -4.13 36.74 -17.38
C ARG A 171 -4.56 35.48 -18.12
N PHE A 172 -4.72 34.41 -17.36
CA PHE A 172 -5.19 33.11 -17.82
C PHE A 172 -6.71 33.05 -17.77
N ALA A 173 -7.34 32.70 -18.89
CA ALA A 173 -8.76 32.39 -18.97
C ALA A 173 -8.98 30.95 -18.52
N VAL A 174 -9.47 30.78 -17.29
CA VAL A 174 -9.64 29.48 -16.64
C VAL A 174 -11.03 28.92 -16.92
N HIS A 175 -11.10 27.75 -17.54
CA HIS A 175 -12.36 27.02 -17.73
C HIS A 175 -12.81 26.31 -16.46
N GLY A 176 -11.86 25.90 -15.62
CA GLY A 176 -12.12 25.27 -14.33
C GLY A 176 -10.84 24.78 -13.66
N ALA A 177 -10.95 24.47 -12.37
CA ALA A 177 -9.99 23.64 -11.68
C ALA A 177 -10.02 22.23 -12.30
N GLY A 178 -8.86 21.75 -12.73
CA GLY A 178 -8.71 20.41 -13.29
C GLY A 178 -8.50 19.36 -12.21
N ARG A 179 -8.73 18.09 -12.56
CA ARG A 179 -8.18 16.96 -11.80
C ARG A 179 -7.01 16.38 -12.58
N TRP A 180 -6.00 15.90 -11.87
CA TRP A 180 -4.84 15.24 -12.49
C TRP A 180 -5.26 14.17 -13.51
N ALA A 181 -6.23 13.32 -13.15
CA ALA A 181 -6.71 12.26 -14.05
C ALA A 181 -7.32 12.75 -15.38
N ASP A 182 -7.74 14.01 -15.49
CA ASP A 182 -8.43 14.52 -16.67
C ASP A 182 -7.46 14.77 -17.85
N PHE A 183 -6.24 15.23 -17.58
CA PHE A 183 -5.26 15.61 -18.60
C PHE A 183 -4.03 14.69 -18.68
N VAL A 184 -3.83 13.84 -17.67
CA VAL A 184 -2.68 12.92 -17.61
C VAL A 184 -2.89 11.73 -18.53
N GLU A 185 -1.91 11.47 -19.40
CA GLU A 185 -1.80 10.24 -20.19
C GLU A 185 -1.08 9.16 -19.36
N ASP A 186 0.00 9.56 -18.69
CA ASP A 186 0.78 8.69 -17.82
C ASP A 186 1.31 9.45 -16.61
N ALA A 187 1.32 8.80 -15.46
CA ALA A 187 1.99 9.29 -14.27
C ALA A 187 2.75 8.17 -13.58
N THR A 188 3.94 8.51 -13.08
CA THR A 188 4.72 7.69 -12.17
C THR A 188 5.00 8.48 -10.91
N VAL A 189 4.64 7.94 -9.76
CA VAL A 189 4.92 8.51 -8.44
C VAL A 189 5.98 7.65 -7.76
N ASN A 190 7.03 8.27 -7.24
CA ASN A 190 7.98 7.62 -6.35
C ASN A 190 7.94 8.26 -4.96
N ILE A 191 7.97 7.42 -3.94
CA ILE A 191 8.02 7.80 -2.52
C ILE A 191 9.23 7.07 -1.92
N GLY A 192 10.23 7.82 -1.45
CA GLY A 192 11.49 7.23 -0.95
C GLY A 192 12.74 7.88 -1.57
N GLY A 193 13.91 7.36 -1.22
CA GLY A 193 15.22 7.99 -1.44
C GLY A 193 15.70 8.01 -2.91
N ALA A 194 16.67 8.90 -3.16
CA ALA A 194 17.30 9.22 -4.46
C ALA A 194 16.32 9.50 -5.61
N VAL A 195 15.57 10.59 -5.49
CA VAL A 195 14.80 11.14 -6.60
C VAL A 195 15.74 11.59 -7.72
N SER A 196 15.43 11.23 -8.97
CA SER A 196 16.26 11.53 -10.13
C SER A 196 16.66 13.02 -10.17
N PRO A 197 17.94 13.36 -10.46
CA PRO A 197 18.45 14.74 -10.43
C PRO A 197 17.88 15.60 -11.57
N HIS A 198 16.69 16.19 -11.38
CA HIS A 198 16.23 17.36 -12.14
C HIS A 198 16.64 18.65 -11.41
N LYS A 199 16.48 19.81 -12.07
CA LYS A 199 16.88 21.14 -11.56
C LYS A 199 16.47 21.35 -10.08
N LEU A 200 15.31 20.82 -9.67
CA LEU A 200 14.74 20.93 -8.32
C LEU A 200 15.25 19.91 -7.30
N SER A 201 15.52 18.65 -7.67
CA SER A 201 16.08 17.68 -6.72
C SER A 201 17.54 17.99 -6.38
N ARG A 202 18.19 18.85 -7.16
CA ARG A 202 19.47 19.48 -6.79
C ARG A 202 19.36 20.47 -5.61
N ARG A 203 18.16 21.01 -5.35
CA ARG A 203 17.86 21.99 -4.28
C ARG A 203 17.21 21.35 -3.04
N LEU A 204 16.79 20.09 -3.12
CA LEU A 204 16.08 19.37 -2.04
C LEU A 204 16.95 18.23 -1.51
N SER A 205 17.56 18.40 -0.32
CA SER A 205 18.42 17.41 0.33
C SER A 205 17.61 16.36 1.12
N TYR A 206 16.68 15.67 0.48
CA TYR A 206 15.92 14.59 1.11
C TYR A 206 16.41 13.25 0.57
N SER A 207 17.03 12.44 1.41
CA SER A 207 17.62 11.13 1.03
C SER A 207 17.08 9.96 1.84
N LYS A 208 16.15 10.19 2.78
CA LYS A 208 15.62 9.12 3.62
C LYS A 208 14.65 8.23 2.86
N LYS A 209 14.80 6.93 3.05
CA LYS A 209 13.83 5.92 2.62
C LYS A 209 12.64 5.92 3.57
N ALA A 210 11.47 5.56 3.06
CA ALA A 210 10.28 5.43 3.89
C ALA A 210 10.43 4.20 4.79
N LYS A 211 10.40 4.40 6.11
CA LYS A 211 10.52 3.32 7.10
C LYS A 211 9.12 2.82 7.48
N ILE A 212 8.84 1.55 7.21
CA ILE A 212 7.59 0.89 7.58
C ILE A 212 7.88 -0.04 8.76
N SER A 213 7.26 0.23 9.91
CA SER A 213 7.32 -0.67 11.06
C SER A 213 6.51 -1.93 10.79
N LEU A 214 7.09 -3.10 11.04
CA LEU A 214 6.38 -4.38 11.02
C LEU A 214 5.94 -4.80 12.43
N GLU A 215 6.21 -3.99 13.46
CA GLU A 215 5.90 -4.32 14.85
C GLU A 215 4.39 -4.51 15.06
N HIS A 216 3.97 -5.76 15.25
CA HIS A 216 2.61 -6.09 15.60
C HIS A 216 2.51 -7.41 16.35
N VAL A 217 1.62 -7.46 17.35
CA VAL A 217 1.23 -8.69 18.01
C VAL A 217 -0.14 -9.11 17.47
N PHE A 218 -0.22 -10.34 16.99
CA PHE A 218 -1.43 -10.94 16.43
C PHE A 218 -2.04 -11.99 17.35
N SER A 219 -1.50 -12.18 18.56
CA SER A 219 -1.99 -13.14 19.56
C SER A 219 -3.43 -12.82 19.96
N LYS A 220 -4.36 -13.63 19.46
CA LYS A 220 -5.77 -13.59 19.80
C LYS A 220 -6.43 -14.92 19.47
N HIS A 221 -7.59 -15.12 20.07
CA HIS A 221 -8.51 -16.17 19.69
C HIS A 221 -9.15 -15.83 18.34
N PHE A 222 -8.98 -16.69 17.34
CA PHE A 222 -9.36 -16.41 15.95
C PHE A 222 -10.69 -17.03 15.55
N TYR A 223 -10.99 -18.20 16.10
CA TYR A 223 -12.15 -18.98 15.71
C TYR A 223 -12.62 -19.80 16.89
N ASP A 224 -13.91 -19.67 17.22
CA ASP A 224 -14.63 -20.51 18.17
C ASP A 224 -15.94 -20.91 17.49
N ALA A 225 -16.14 -22.18 17.17
CA ALA A 225 -17.43 -22.62 16.69
C ALA A 225 -17.72 -24.09 16.92
N ASP A 226 -19.00 -24.37 17.13
CA ASP A 226 -19.54 -25.71 17.06
C ASP A 226 -19.86 -26.07 15.60
N ILE A 227 -19.25 -27.16 15.13
CA ILE A 227 -19.43 -27.78 13.82
C ILE A 227 -20.12 -29.13 14.05
N GLY A 228 -21.45 -29.11 14.03
CA GLY A 228 -22.25 -30.30 14.38
C GLY A 228 -22.05 -30.68 15.86
N PRO A 229 -21.67 -31.92 16.20
CA PRO A 229 -21.41 -32.32 17.58
C PRO A 229 -20.01 -31.90 18.07
N ALA A 230 -19.18 -31.33 17.21
CA ALA A 230 -17.79 -31.02 17.51
C ALA A 230 -17.55 -29.54 17.73
N HIS A 231 -16.59 -29.22 18.57
CA HIS A 231 -16.17 -27.85 18.85
C HIS A 231 -14.75 -27.63 18.32
N LEU A 232 -14.57 -26.60 17.50
CA LEU A 232 -13.28 -26.21 16.92
C LEU A 232 -12.92 -24.80 17.41
N SER A 233 -11.74 -24.70 18.01
CA SER A 233 -11.11 -23.48 18.47
C SER A 233 -9.75 -23.33 17.79
N VAL A 234 -9.48 -22.14 17.25
CA VAL A 234 -8.17 -21.77 16.70
C VAL A 234 -7.71 -20.48 17.38
N ASP A 235 -6.56 -20.56 18.03
CA ASP A 235 -5.91 -19.46 18.69
C ASP A 235 -4.56 -19.20 18.03
N CYS A 236 -4.18 -17.93 17.97
CA CYS A 236 -2.78 -17.59 17.93
C CYS A 236 -2.29 -17.34 19.35
N SER A 237 -1.52 -18.28 19.89
CA SER A 237 -0.99 -18.18 21.25
C SER A 237 0.20 -17.24 21.35
N ASP A 238 1.00 -17.17 20.29
CA ASP A 238 2.24 -16.39 20.24
C ASP A 238 2.57 -16.08 18.78
N CYS A 239 1.84 -15.13 18.20
CA CYS A 239 2.13 -14.64 16.86
C CYS A 239 2.30 -13.15 16.84
N GLY A 240 3.24 -12.73 16.02
CA GLY A 240 3.60 -11.34 15.84
C GLY A 240 4.64 -11.20 14.75
N SER A 241 4.91 -9.95 14.43
CA SER A 241 6.02 -9.54 13.59
C SER A 241 6.81 -8.44 14.30
N HIS A 242 8.10 -8.39 13.99
CA HIS A 242 9.06 -7.44 14.53
C HIS A 242 9.91 -6.86 13.39
N GLY A 243 10.58 -5.75 13.69
CA GLY A 243 11.52 -5.08 12.79
C GLY A 243 10.85 -4.07 11.86
N SER A 244 11.56 -3.68 10.81
CA SER A 244 11.09 -2.67 9.87
C SER A 244 11.61 -2.89 8.45
N LEU A 245 10.98 -2.21 7.50
CA LEU A 245 11.40 -2.17 6.11
C LEU A 245 11.76 -0.74 5.72
N GLU A 246 12.95 -0.55 5.17
CA GLU A 246 13.34 0.70 4.50
C GLU A 246 12.99 0.61 3.02
N THR A 247 12.00 1.39 2.60
CA THR A 247 11.31 1.21 1.32
C THR A 247 11.49 2.38 0.37
N ASP A 248 11.57 2.03 -0.91
CA ASP A 248 11.39 2.91 -2.05
C ASP A 248 10.19 2.36 -2.84
N ILE A 249 9.12 3.16 -2.92
CA ILE A 249 7.85 2.76 -3.52
C ILE A 249 7.66 3.52 -4.81
N SER A 250 7.33 2.82 -5.90
CA SER A 250 7.05 3.40 -7.21
C SER A 250 5.71 2.90 -7.75
N VAL A 251 4.82 3.83 -8.07
CA VAL A 251 3.49 3.53 -8.59
C VAL A 251 3.31 4.22 -9.93
N SER A 252 2.93 3.47 -10.96
CA SER A 252 2.72 3.95 -12.32
C SER A 252 1.30 3.67 -12.80
N THR A 253 0.75 4.60 -13.59
CA THR A 253 -0.54 4.40 -14.25
C THR A 253 -0.51 3.42 -15.43
N LYS A 254 0.70 3.02 -15.89
CA LYS A 254 0.92 2.02 -16.94
C LYS A 254 1.44 0.69 -16.39
N ASP A 255 2.47 0.74 -15.55
CA ASP A 255 3.15 -0.47 -15.06
C ASP A 255 2.57 -1.00 -13.74
N GLY A 256 1.66 -0.26 -13.10
CA GLY A 256 1.08 -0.64 -11.81
C GLY A 256 2.05 -0.39 -10.65
N PHE A 257 2.19 -1.37 -9.76
CA PHE A 257 2.97 -1.24 -8.53
C PHE A 257 4.37 -1.85 -8.69
N SER A 258 5.38 -1.13 -8.20
CA SER A 258 6.70 -1.71 -7.91
C SER A 258 7.26 -1.13 -6.63
N ALA A 259 7.96 -1.93 -5.84
CA ALA A 259 8.62 -1.46 -4.64
C ALA A 259 9.90 -2.24 -4.42
N SER A 260 10.88 -1.57 -3.83
CA SER A 260 12.03 -2.23 -3.24
C SER A 260 12.11 -1.91 -1.77
N ALA A 261 12.41 -2.91 -0.96
CA ALA A 261 12.61 -2.76 0.47
C ALA A 261 13.91 -3.42 0.91
N VAL A 262 14.47 -2.92 1.99
CA VAL A 262 15.58 -3.53 2.70
C VAL A 262 15.13 -3.82 4.13
N THR A 263 15.40 -5.02 4.63
CA THR A 263 15.12 -5.40 6.01
C THR A 263 15.99 -4.60 6.97
N ALA A 264 15.39 -4.13 8.06
CA ALA A 264 16.06 -3.39 9.11
C ALA A 264 15.47 -3.74 10.49
N ASP A 265 16.24 -3.47 11.54
CA ASP A 265 15.87 -3.70 12.94
C ASP A 265 15.48 -5.16 13.26
N GLY A 266 16.08 -6.14 12.57
CA GLY A 266 15.91 -7.56 12.85
C GLY A 266 14.51 -8.07 12.52
N VAL A 267 14.13 -8.07 11.24
CA VAL A 267 12.80 -8.53 10.81
C VAL A 267 12.57 -9.99 11.22
N ASN A 268 11.52 -10.20 12.00
CA ASN A 268 11.10 -11.52 12.48
C ASN A 268 9.59 -11.67 12.31
N VAL A 269 9.16 -12.87 11.91
CA VAL A 269 7.75 -13.26 11.91
C VAL A 269 7.62 -14.55 12.68
N ARG A 270 6.77 -14.54 13.70
CA ARG A 270 6.48 -15.70 14.53
C ARG A 270 5.00 -16.02 14.44
N LEU A 271 4.68 -17.29 14.19
CA LEU A 271 3.31 -17.79 14.02
C LEU A 271 3.16 -19.07 14.84
N ALA A 272 2.77 -18.97 16.12
CA ALA A 272 2.40 -20.12 16.94
C ALA A 272 0.88 -20.24 17.04
N VAL A 273 0.32 -21.20 16.31
CA VAL A 273 -1.11 -21.47 16.22
C VAL A 273 -1.47 -22.64 17.12
N ALA A 274 -2.38 -22.43 18.05
CA ALA A 274 -3.00 -23.47 18.85
C ALA A 274 -4.35 -23.85 18.23
N VAL A 275 -4.59 -25.15 18.12
CA VAL A 275 -5.81 -25.71 17.54
C VAL A 275 -6.37 -26.68 18.55
N THR A 276 -7.61 -26.45 18.96
CA THR A 276 -8.36 -27.34 19.83
C THR A 276 -9.57 -27.85 19.08
N ALA A 277 -9.69 -29.16 18.94
CA ALA A 277 -10.87 -29.81 18.38
C ALA A 277 -11.41 -30.82 19.40
N SER A 278 -12.71 -30.85 19.63
CA SER A 278 -13.35 -31.85 20.50
C SER A 278 -14.60 -32.45 19.86
N ALA A 279 -14.77 -33.76 20.05
CA ALA A 279 -15.85 -34.63 19.57
C ALA A 279 -15.77 -35.09 18.10
N ALA A 280 -16.64 -36.06 17.75
CA ALA A 280 -16.62 -36.75 16.48
C ALA A 280 -17.17 -35.87 15.34
N ILE A 281 -16.31 -35.23 14.56
CA ILE A 281 -16.70 -34.58 13.31
C ILE A 281 -17.02 -35.68 12.31
N SER A 282 -18.30 -35.85 11.99
CA SER A 282 -18.78 -36.69 10.89
C SER A 282 -19.40 -35.76 9.85
N THR A 283 -18.55 -35.00 9.15
CA THR A 283 -18.99 -34.04 8.14
C THR A 283 -18.19 -34.24 6.87
N SER A 284 -18.89 -34.30 5.75
CA SER A 284 -18.28 -34.14 4.43
C SER A 284 -17.42 -32.87 4.41
N HIS A 285 -16.11 -33.04 4.18
CA HIS A 285 -15.07 -32.02 3.99
C HIS A 285 -15.50 -30.56 4.17
N LEU A 286 -15.12 -29.96 5.30
CA LEU A 286 -15.22 -28.51 5.49
C LEU A 286 -13.97 -27.86 4.94
N SER A 287 -14.15 -26.94 3.99
CA SER A 287 -13.11 -26.05 3.48
C SER A 287 -13.63 -24.63 3.56
N GLN A 288 -13.07 -23.82 4.45
CA GLN A 288 -13.40 -22.40 4.59
C GLN A 288 -12.11 -21.58 4.68
N SER A 289 -12.08 -20.48 3.94
CA SER A 289 -11.10 -19.41 4.13
C SER A 289 -11.70 -18.37 5.06
N ILE A 290 -10.95 -17.98 6.09
CA ILE A 290 -11.39 -17.03 7.10
C ILE A 290 -10.34 -15.91 7.13
N GLU A 291 -10.75 -14.68 6.84
CA GLU A 291 -9.91 -13.49 7.10
C GLU A 291 -9.91 -13.26 8.60
N VAL A 292 -8.74 -13.42 9.21
CA VAL A 292 -8.61 -13.47 10.65
C VAL A 292 -8.22 -12.11 11.21
N ALA A 293 -7.34 -11.41 10.52
CA ALA A 293 -6.89 -10.10 10.94
C ALA A 293 -6.36 -9.26 9.78
N ARG A 294 -6.49 -7.94 9.93
CA ARG A 294 -5.99 -6.94 8.99
C ARG A 294 -5.48 -5.75 9.79
N PHE A 295 -4.23 -5.38 9.56
CA PHE A 295 -3.52 -4.35 10.29
C PHE A 295 -2.89 -3.36 9.32
N PRO A 296 -3.46 -2.17 9.15
CA PRO A 296 -2.83 -1.13 8.35
C PRO A 296 -1.63 -0.55 9.10
N LEU A 297 -0.50 -0.45 8.41
CA LEU A 297 0.78 -0.03 8.98
C LEU A 297 1.00 1.48 8.88
N ALA A 298 0.55 2.07 7.78
CA ALA A 298 0.60 3.50 7.50
C ALA A 298 -0.33 3.86 6.32
N GLU A 299 -0.59 5.13 6.12
CA GLU A 299 -1.15 5.68 4.88
C GLU A 299 -0.21 6.75 4.32
N PHE A 300 0.38 6.49 3.16
CA PHE A 300 1.15 7.49 2.40
C PHE A 300 0.22 8.18 1.41
N LYS A 301 0.10 9.51 1.49
CA LYS A 301 -0.87 10.26 0.70
C LYS A 301 -0.28 11.52 0.09
N ILE A 302 -0.43 11.62 -1.23
CA ILE A 302 -0.37 12.89 -1.97
C ILE A 302 -1.80 13.16 -2.43
N ALA A 303 -2.44 14.19 -1.90
CA ALA A 303 -3.86 14.44 -2.15
C ALA A 303 -4.17 14.57 -3.65
N ASP A 304 -5.29 13.96 -4.06
CA ASP A 304 -5.76 13.82 -5.45
C ASP A 304 -4.79 13.14 -6.45
N VAL A 305 -3.63 12.67 -5.97
CA VAL A 305 -2.58 12.07 -6.79
C VAL A 305 -2.40 10.59 -6.47
N VAL A 306 -1.97 10.27 -5.25
CA VAL A 306 -1.69 8.89 -4.84
C VAL A 306 -2.08 8.65 -3.38
N THR A 307 -2.55 7.44 -3.11
CA THR A 307 -2.69 6.92 -1.74
C THR A 307 -2.15 5.50 -1.74
N ILE A 308 -1.28 5.17 -0.79
CA ILE A 308 -0.70 3.85 -0.60
C ILE A 308 -0.87 3.46 0.86
N THR A 309 -1.47 2.32 1.10
CA THR A 309 -1.77 1.79 2.41
C THR A 309 -1.10 0.42 2.54
N PRO A 310 0.13 0.35 3.07
CA PRO A 310 0.69 -0.91 3.52
C PRO A 310 -0.18 -1.51 4.63
N GLU A 311 -0.53 -2.78 4.49
CA GLU A 311 -1.31 -3.54 5.46
C GLU A 311 -0.76 -4.96 5.61
N ILE A 312 -0.80 -5.50 6.83
CA ILE A 312 -0.56 -6.92 7.08
C ILE A 312 -1.93 -7.61 7.18
N THR A 313 -2.16 -8.65 6.39
CA THR A 313 -3.35 -9.50 6.56
C THR A 313 -2.95 -10.89 7.00
N LEU A 314 -3.74 -11.47 7.90
CA LEU A 314 -3.64 -12.86 8.29
C LEU A 314 -4.93 -13.54 7.87
N GLN A 315 -4.81 -14.53 7.00
CA GLN A 315 -5.88 -15.39 6.54
C GLN A 315 -5.57 -16.81 7.00
N ILE A 316 -6.60 -17.58 7.36
CA ILE A 316 -6.45 -19.00 7.68
C ILE A 316 -7.39 -19.78 6.78
N VAL A 317 -6.83 -20.70 6.01
CA VAL A 317 -7.59 -21.71 5.28
C VAL A 317 -7.60 -22.98 6.10
N ILE A 318 -8.79 -23.40 6.53
CA ILE A 318 -8.99 -24.61 7.33
C ILE A 318 -9.66 -25.65 6.44
N ALA A 319 -9.03 -26.82 6.33
CA ALA A 319 -9.58 -28.02 5.71
C ALA A 319 -9.56 -29.17 6.71
N VAL A 320 -10.74 -29.65 7.11
CA VAL A 320 -10.86 -30.73 8.13
C VAL A 320 -11.58 -31.94 7.52
N SER A 321 -11.03 -33.14 7.75
CA SER A 321 -11.73 -34.42 7.50
C SER A 321 -12.29 -34.98 8.82
N ASP A 322 -12.93 -36.15 8.79
CA ASP A 322 -13.55 -36.72 9.98
C ASP A 322 -12.56 -36.80 11.17
N ILE A 323 -12.95 -36.22 12.31
CA ILE A 323 -12.19 -36.25 13.56
C ILE A 323 -12.94 -37.18 14.49
N SER A 324 -12.25 -38.04 15.25
CA SER A 324 -12.82 -38.69 16.43
C SER A 324 -11.95 -38.43 17.66
N GLY A 325 -12.54 -37.86 18.72
CA GLY A 325 -11.86 -37.57 20.00
C GLY A 325 -11.65 -36.08 20.29
N SER A 326 -10.73 -35.77 21.20
CA SER A 326 -10.36 -34.39 21.57
C SER A 326 -8.85 -34.24 21.47
N ILE A 327 -8.40 -33.17 20.82
CA ILE A 327 -7.00 -32.83 20.63
C ILE A 327 -6.78 -31.34 20.83
N THR A 328 -5.73 -31.00 21.57
CA THR A 328 -5.14 -29.66 21.55
C THR A 328 -3.71 -29.79 21.02
N SER A 329 -3.41 -29.01 19.98
CA SER A 329 -2.11 -28.97 19.32
C SER A 329 -1.60 -27.55 19.20
N VAL A 330 -0.35 -27.27 19.59
CA VAL A 330 0.33 -26.00 19.26
C VAL A 330 1.41 -26.27 18.23
N VAL A 331 1.36 -25.54 17.13
CA VAL A 331 2.24 -25.69 15.98
C VAL A 331 2.54 -24.34 15.37
N GLY A 332 3.74 -24.18 14.84
CA GLY A 332 4.14 -22.91 14.33
C GLY A 332 5.48 -22.86 13.67
N ALA A 333 5.81 -21.67 13.21
CA ALA A 333 7.07 -21.33 12.61
C ALA A 333 7.53 -19.95 13.11
N GLU A 334 8.84 -19.78 13.14
CA GLU A 334 9.51 -18.51 13.29
C GLU A 334 10.44 -18.33 12.10
N LEU A 335 10.37 -17.17 11.47
CA LEU A 335 11.19 -16.76 10.36
C LEU A 335 11.97 -15.52 10.76
N ASP A 336 13.29 -15.62 10.71
CA ASP A 336 14.19 -14.50 10.92
C ASP A 336 14.81 -14.08 9.59
N PHE A 337 14.81 -12.78 9.32
CA PHE A 337 15.49 -12.19 8.19
C PHE A 337 16.62 -11.30 8.72
N ALA A 338 17.84 -11.50 8.22
CA ALA A 338 18.96 -10.64 8.59
C ALA A 338 18.73 -9.23 8.03
N ASP A 339 19.29 -8.21 8.69
CA ASP A 339 19.28 -6.84 8.17
C ASP A 339 20.04 -6.74 6.85
N GLY A 340 19.59 -5.85 5.97
CA GLY A 340 20.22 -5.62 4.66
C GLY A 340 19.76 -6.57 3.55
N GLN A 341 18.81 -7.48 3.81
CA GLN A 341 18.24 -8.34 2.78
C GLN A 341 17.28 -7.55 1.89
N SER A 342 17.39 -7.75 0.57
CA SER A 342 16.62 -6.99 -0.41
C SER A 342 15.33 -7.71 -0.79
N ILE A 343 14.25 -6.94 -0.86
CA ILE A 343 12.94 -7.37 -1.31
C ILE A 343 12.59 -6.54 -2.53
N ALA A 344 12.17 -7.19 -3.61
CA ALA A 344 11.69 -6.53 -4.82
C ALA A 344 10.29 -7.03 -5.17
N ILE A 345 9.37 -6.08 -5.36
CA ILE A 345 8.02 -6.30 -5.87
C ILE A 345 7.95 -5.65 -7.26
N GLY A 346 7.60 -6.42 -8.28
CA GLY A 346 7.55 -5.94 -9.67
C GLY A 346 8.90 -5.99 -10.39
N LYS A 347 9.77 -5.01 -10.11
CA LYS A 347 11.08 -4.84 -10.78
C LYS A 347 12.22 -5.05 -9.78
N GLY A 348 13.31 -5.68 -10.22
CA GLY A 348 14.50 -5.93 -9.41
C GLY A 348 14.67 -7.40 -9.02
N ALA A 349 15.60 -7.67 -8.12
CA ALA A 349 15.88 -9.01 -7.61
C ALA A 349 15.70 -9.04 -6.09
N THR A 350 14.96 -10.04 -5.63
CA THR A 350 14.81 -10.35 -4.21
C THR A 350 15.98 -11.21 -3.76
N GLY A 351 16.68 -10.75 -2.72
CA GLY A 351 17.81 -11.41 -2.08
C GLY A 351 17.48 -11.70 -0.62
N LEU A 352 16.49 -12.56 -0.40
CA LEU A 352 16.07 -12.99 0.93
C LEU A 352 16.73 -14.32 1.30
N ASP A 353 17.18 -14.42 2.55
CA ASP A 353 17.65 -15.66 3.16
C ASP A 353 17.05 -15.77 4.56
N ALA A 354 15.84 -16.32 4.62
CA ALA A 354 15.12 -16.51 5.86
C ALA A 354 15.69 -17.69 6.65
N GLN A 355 16.00 -17.47 7.93
CA GLN A 355 16.28 -18.54 8.87
C GLN A 355 14.97 -19.05 9.45
N PHE A 356 14.70 -20.33 9.20
CA PHE A 356 13.48 -20.99 9.63
C PHE A 356 13.71 -21.75 10.93
N LYS A 357 12.89 -21.49 11.94
CA LYS A 357 12.81 -22.25 13.19
C LYS A 357 11.40 -22.79 13.38
N ARG A 358 11.30 -24.05 13.78
CA ARG A 358 10.01 -24.70 14.08
C ARG A 358 9.55 -24.40 15.50
N ILE A 359 8.23 -24.25 15.67
CA ILE A 359 7.54 -24.25 16.98
C ILE A 359 6.61 -25.47 17.05
N GLY A 360 6.75 -26.33 18.06
CA GLY A 360 5.93 -27.54 18.23
C GLY A 360 6.27 -28.68 17.24
N PRO A 361 5.38 -29.67 17.06
CA PRO A 361 4.06 -29.79 17.69
C PRO A 361 4.15 -30.16 19.18
N THR A 362 3.31 -29.54 20.02
CA THR A 362 2.95 -30.10 21.32
C THR A 362 1.52 -30.62 21.24
N ILE A 363 1.33 -31.92 21.50
CA ILE A 363 0.02 -32.58 21.35
C ILE A 363 -0.41 -33.11 22.71
N SER A 364 -1.68 -32.88 23.04
CA SER A 364 -2.34 -33.57 24.15
C SER A 364 -3.68 -34.14 23.68
N GLY A 365 -3.90 -35.44 23.88
CA GLY A 365 -5.11 -36.16 23.46
C GLY A 365 -4.83 -37.49 22.74
N LYS A 366 -5.91 -38.20 22.38
CA LYS A 366 -5.92 -39.38 21.51
C LYS A 366 -6.95 -39.14 20.40
N VAL A 367 -6.53 -39.17 19.15
CA VAL A 367 -7.38 -38.85 17.99
C VAL A 367 -6.91 -39.63 16.76
N ASP A 368 -7.86 -40.07 15.94
CA ASP A 368 -7.64 -40.39 14.52
C ASP A 368 -8.22 -39.21 13.70
N ALA A 369 -7.39 -38.51 12.94
CA ALA A 369 -7.81 -37.36 12.13
C ALA A 369 -6.81 -37.04 11.02
N THR A 370 -7.32 -36.54 9.89
CA THR A 370 -6.53 -35.81 8.90
C THR A 370 -7.01 -34.35 8.82
N SER A 371 -6.13 -33.39 9.06
CA SER A 371 -6.48 -31.96 8.94
C SER A 371 -5.38 -31.17 8.27
N ARG A 372 -5.79 -30.13 7.53
CA ARG A 372 -4.90 -29.15 6.94
C ARG A 372 -5.26 -27.74 7.38
N ILE A 373 -4.30 -27.04 7.97
CA ILE A 373 -4.45 -25.63 8.32
C ILE A 373 -3.34 -24.88 7.58
N ASN A 374 -3.73 -23.88 6.81
CA ASN A 374 -2.81 -23.08 6.01
C ASN A 374 -3.00 -21.59 6.37
N PRO A 375 -2.25 -21.07 7.35
CA PRO A 375 -2.17 -19.65 7.58
C PRO A 375 -1.39 -18.98 6.44
N LEU A 376 -1.95 -17.89 5.95
CA LEU A 376 -1.38 -17.01 4.94
C LEU A 376 -1.26 -15.62 5.56
N LEU A 377 -0.02 -15.19 5.79
CA LEU A 377 0.30 -13.84 6.21
C LEU A 377 0.70 -13.03 4.98
N THR A 378 -0.03 -11.98 4.63
CA THR A 378 0.35 -11.09 3.52
C THR A 378 0.83 -9.74 4.05
N LEU A 379 1.82 -9.16 3.39
CA LEU A 379 2.13 -7.74 3.44
C LEU A 379 1.64 -7.15 2.11
N ASP A 380 0.49 -6.51 2.15
CA ASP A 380 -0.15 -5.87 1.00
C ASP A 380 0.19 -4.38 0.96
N LEU A 381 0.51 -3.88 -0.23
CA LEU A 381 0.64 -2.46 -0.55
C LEU A 381 -0.49 -2.13 -1.53
N SER A 382 -1.62 -1.73 -0.98
CA SER A 382 -2.80 -1.38 -1.77
C SER A 382 -2.93 0.13 -1.90
N GLY A 383 -3.51 0.61 -3.01
CA GLY A 383 -3.55 2.04 -3.22
C GLY A 383 -4.38 2.51 -4.40
N LYS A 384 -4.32 3.81 -4.63
CA LYS A 384 -4.88 4.48 -5.80
C LYS A 384 -3.87 5.46 -6.37
N ILE A 385 -3.67 5.45 -7.67
CA ILE A 385 -2.97 6.50 -8.42
C ILE A 385 -3.94 7.12 -9.43
N LEU A 386 -4.18 8.42 -9.32
CA LEU A 386 -5.14 9.15 -10.16
C LEU A 386 -6.52 8.47 -10.26
N GLY A 387 -6.96 7.89 -9.14
CA GLY A 387 -8.22 7.14 -9.03
C GLY A 387 -8.19 5.69 -9.52
N LYS A 388 -7.11 5.22 -10.15
CA LYS A 388 -6.93 3.81 -10.55
C LYS A 388 -6.40 2.99 -9.37
N HIS A 389 -7.05 1.86 -9.09
CA HIS A 389 -6.62 0.94 -8.05
C HIS A 389 -5.35 0.17 -8.46
N VAL A 390 -4.40 0.08 -7.53
CA VAL A 390 -3.17 -0.68 -7.67
C VAL A 390 -2.96 -1.51 -6.42
N THR A 391 -2.30 -2.66 -6.57
CA THR A 391 -1.95 -3.53 -5.46
C THR A 391 -0.64 -4.25 -5.77
N GLY A 392 0.12 -4.55 -4.73
CA GLY A 392 1.27 -5.43 -4.80
C GLY A 392 1.74 -5.78 -3.40
N GLY A 393 2.51 -6.84 -3.25
CA GLY A 393 2.83 -7.30 -1.91
C GLY A 393 3.60 -8.60 -1.89
N LEU A 394 3.75 -9.10 -0.67
CA LEU A 394 4.31 -10.40 -0.37
C LEU A 394 3.27 -11.26 0.33
N GLY A 395 3.15 -12.52 -0.07
CA GLY A 395 2.33 -13.51 0.62
C GLY A 395 3.21 -14.59 1.22
N LEU A 396 3.23 -14.71 2.54
CA LEU A 396 3.90 -15.79 3.24
C LEU A 396 2.86 -16.85 3.63
N ALA A 397 2.85 -17.96 2.90
CA ALA A 397 2.13 -19.16 3.29
C ALA A 397 3.03 -20.01 4.19
N ALA A 398 2.85 -19.90 5.50
CA ALA A 398 3.64 -20.66 6.47
C ALA A 398 2.98 -20.70 7.86
N PRO A 399 3.00 -21.83 8.57
CA PRO A 399 3.23 -23.20 8.09
C PRO A 399 1.93 -23.85 7.56
N TYR A 400 1.94 -24.50 6.38
CA TYR A 400 0.86 -25.46 6.11
C TYR A 400 1.09 -26.69 7.00
N LEU A 401 0.06 -27.05 7.75
CA LEU A 401 0.10 -28.15 8.69
C LEU A 401 -0.71 -29.28 8.10
N ALA A 402 -0.09 -30.39 7.71
CA ALA A 402 -0.82 -31.60 7.33
C ALA A 402 -0.66 -32.61 8.45
N PHE A 403 -1.72 -32.89 9.20
CA PHE A 403 -1.74 -33.96 10.19
C PHE A 403 -2.34 -35.21 9.56
N ALA A 404 -1.70 -36.36 9.72
CA ALA A 404 -2.34 -37.66 9.55
C ALA A 404 -2.03 -38.47 10.81
N ILE A 405 -3.06 -38.75 11.60
CA ILE A 405 -2.97 -39.60 12.79
C ILE A 405 -3.79 -40.85 12.52
N GLY A 406 -3.13 -42.01 12.52
CA GLY A 406 -3.78 -43.31 12.39
C GLY A 406 -3.21 -44.30 13.41
N ALA A 407 -4.10 -45.01 14.10
CA ALA A 407 -3.74 -46.20 14.87
C ALA A 407 -3.54 -47.41 13.93
N ASP A 408 -2.32 -47.96 13.90
CA ASP A 408 -2.06 -49.20 13.18
C ASP A 408 -2.44 -50.39 14.07
N VAL A 409 -3.65 -50.91 13.89
CA VAL A 409 -4.06 -52.18 14.50
C VAL A 409 -3.74 -53.30 13.48
N HIS A 410 -2.46 -53.66 13.40
CA HIS A 410 -1.89 -54.77 12.61
C HIS A 410 -1.44 -54.52 11.15
N GLU A 411 -0.55 -53.55 10.88
CA GLU A 411 0.42 -53.70 9.76
C GLU A 411 1.88 -53.85 10.24
N PRO A 412 2.59 -54.95 9.89
CA PRO A 412 3.89 -55.27 10.49
C PRO A 412 5.10 -54.47 9.97
N SER A 413 4.92 -53.46 9.11
CA SER A 413 6.04 -52.89 8.32
C SER A 413 6.42 -51.45 8.62
N ALA A 414 5.72 -50.72 9.49
CA ALA A 414 6.07 -49.33 9.78
C ALA A 414 6.46 -49.08 11.25
N CYS A 415 5.86 -49.77 12.23
CA CYS A 415 6.34 -49.81 13.61
C CYS A 415 6.41 -51.25 14.12
N SER A 416 7.53 -51.64 14.72
CA SER A 416 7.85 -53.05 14.97
C SER A 416 7.23 -53.66 16.23
N ASN A 417 6.32 -53.00 16.96
CA ASN A 417 5.63 -53.55 18.13
C ASN A 417 4.22 -52.95 18.30
N THR A 418 3.33 -53.74 18.94
CA THR A 418 1.89 -53.51 19.14
C THR A 418 1.52 -52.09 19.62
N ASN A 419 0.46 -51.54 19.00
CA ASN A 419 -0.13 -50.22 19.24
C ASN A 419 0.82 -49.04 19.00
N SER A 420 0.93 -48.64 17.75
CA SER A 420 1.67 -47.44 17.36
C SER A 420 0.76 -46.42 16.68
N VAL A 421 1.02 -45.15 16.96
CA VAL A 421 0.44 -44.05 16.19
C VAL A 421 1.46 -43.58 15.17
N HIS A 422 1.04 -43.56 13.90
CA HIS A 422 1.76 -42.89 12.84
C HIS A 422 1.40 -41.41 12.82
N PHE A 423 2.43 -40.58 12.84
CA PHE A 423 2.28 -39.14 12.71
C PHE A 423 3.19 -38.65 11.59
N SER A 424 2.58 -38.04 10.57
CA SER A 424 3.29 -37.21 9.60
C SER A 424 2.87 -35.77 9.78
N VAL A 425 3.85 -34.89 9.98
CA VAL A 425 3.67 -33.45 9.79
C VAL A 425 4.74 -32.96 8.85
N ASP A 426 4.31 -32.25 7.82
CA ASP A 426 5.17 -31.45 6.97
C ASP A 426 4.96 -29.99 7.36
N VAL A 427 6.04 -29.23 7.39
CA VAL A 427 5.97 -27.76 7.45
C VAL A 427 6.78 -27.23 6.30
N GLY A 428 6.08 -26.49 5.45
CA GLY A 428 6.69 -25.68 4.41
C GLY A 428 6.40 -24.21 4.63
N VAL A 429 7.28 -23.39 4.05
CA VAL A 429 7.08 -21.96 3.90
C VAL A 429 7.19 -21.64 2.43
N GLU A 430 6.23 -20.90 1.91
CA GLU A 430 6.24 -20.36 0.57
C GLU A 430 6.04 -18.85 0.68
N LEU A 431 6.97 -18.10 0.09
CA LEU A 431 6.87 -16.65 -0.04
C LEU A 431 6.60 -16.34 -1.50
N ASP A 432 5.46 -15.71 -1.74
CA ASP A 432 5.02 -15.21 -3.02
C ASP A 432 5.23 -13.70 -3.10
N SER A 433 5.47 -13.21 -4.32
CA SER A 433 5.29 -11.80 -4.66
C SER A 433 4.16 -11.65 -5.67
N PHE A 434 3.38 -10.58 -5.56
CA PHE A 434 2.33 -10.24 -6.50
C PHE A 434 2.32 -8.71 -6.71
N TYR A 435 1.89 -8.26 -7.88
CA TYR A 435 1.83 -6.84 -8.20
C TYR A 435 1.03 -6.58 -9.47
N GLY A 436 0.33 -5.46 -9.54
CA GLY A 436 -0.41 -5.04 -10.73
C GLY A 436 -1.60 -4.15 -10.42
N PHE A 437 -2.54 -4.09 -11.38
CA PHE A 437 -3.82 -3.43 -11.19
C PHE A 437 -4.79 -4.40 -10.50
N GLY A 438 -5.36 -3.96 -9.39
CA GLY A 438 -6.25 -4.78 -8.56
C GLY A 438 -6.75 -4.01 -7.35
N LYS A 439 -7.83 -4.49 -6.75
CA LYS A 439 -8.36 -4.02 -5.47
C LYS A 439 -7.54 -4.64 -4.31
N PRO A 440 -7.67 -4.11 -3.09
CA PRO A 440 -7.08 -4.74 -1.90
C PRO A 440 -7.49 -6.21 -1.80
N GLY A 441 -6.52 -7.10 -1.59
CA GLY A 441 -6.69 -8.55 -1.55
C GLY A 441 -6.59 -9.28 -2.90
N ASP A 442 -6.53 -8.56 -4.03
CA ASP A 442 -6.19 -9.19 -5.31
C ASP A 442 -4.68 -9.51 -5.36
N GLU A 443 -4.31 -10.70 -5.85
CA GLU A 443 -2.92 -11.14 -6.04
C GLU A 443 -2.53 -11.25 -7.54
N PRO A 444 -2.52 -10.13 -8.31
CA PRO A 444 -2.17 -10.16 -9.72
C PRO A 444 -0.71 -10.57 -9.93
N HIS A 445 -0.45 -11.33 -11.01
CA HIS A 445 0.91 -11.76 -11.39
C HIS A 445 1.69 -12.48 -10.28
N LYS A 446 0.98 -13.15 -9.37
CA LYS A 446 1.55 -13.91 -8.26
C LYS A 446 2.64 -14.89 -8.71
N LYS A 447 3.76 -14.89 -8.00
CA LYS A 447 4.91 -15.75 -8.27
C LYS A 447 5.65 -16.09 -6.97
N ALA A 448 5.90 -17.39 -6.76
CA ALA A 448 6.78 -17.87 -5.71
C ALA A 448 8.21 -17.33 -5.89
N ILE A 449 8.73 -16.69 -4.85
CA ILE A 449 10.09 -16.12 -4.79
C ILE A 449 10.98 -16.84 -3.77
N TYR A 450 10.38 -17.58 -2.83
CA TYR A 450 11.09 -18.48 -1.92
C TYR A 450 10.17 -19.64 -1.58
N GLN A 451 10.70 -20.86 -1.57
CA GLN A 451 9.98 -22.03 -1.09
C GLN A 451 10.96 -22.94 -0.37
N LYS A 452 10.58 -23.37 0.84
CA LYS A 452 11.35 -24.35 1.60
C LYS A 452 10.40 -25.26 2.33
N ASP A 453 10.48 -26.55 2.01
CA ASP A 453 9.73 -27.59 2.66
C ASP A 453 10.64 -28.41 3.56
N HIS A 454 10.18 -28.67 4.78
CA HIS A 454 10.84 -29.61 5.69
C HIS A 454 9.83 -30.66 6.16
N PRO A 455 10.04 -31.95 5.81
CA PRO A 455 9.28 -33.03 6.43
C PRO A 455 9.65 -33.06 7.91
N LEU A 456 8.69 -32.77 8.79
CA LEU A 456 9.01 -32.51 10.20
C LEU A 456 9.15 -33.75 11.05
N LEU A 457 8.38 -34.80 10.75
CA LEU A 457 8.34 -36.00 11.56
C LEU A 457 7.68 -37.14 10.77
N LYS A 458 8.35 -38.29 10.66
CA LYS A 458 7.71 -39.60 10.49
C LYS A 458 8.09 -40.39 11.73
N GLU A 459 7.43 -40.12 12.84
CA GLU A 459 7.70 -40.83 14.10
C GLU A 459 6.62 -41.87 14.36
N CYS A 460 7.08 -43.04 14.79
CA CYS A 460 6.29 -44.08 15.42
C CYS A 460 6.34 -43.84 16.92
N ILE A 461 5.23 -43.40 17.52
CA ILE A 461 5.11 -43.39 18.97
C ILE A 461 4.44 -44.72 19.36
N ALA A 462 5.25 -45.65 19.87
CA ALA A 462 4.76 -46.89 20.50
C ALA A 462 4.50 -46.65 21.98
N TRP A 463 3.43 -47.23 22.54
CA TRP A 463 3.10 -47.16 23.96
C TRP A 463 2.85 -48.54 24.59
#